data_AF-A0A2V6H7A0-F1
#
_entry.id   AF-A0A2V6H7A0-F1
#
_cell.length_a   1.000
_cell.length_b   1.000
_cell.length_c   1.000
_cell.angle_alpha   90.00
_cell.angle_beta   90.00
_cell.angle_gamma   90.00
#
_symmetry.space_group_name_H-M   'P 1'
#
loop_
_entity.id
_entity.type
_entity.pdbx_description
1 polymer ?
#
loop_
_entity_poly.entity_id
_entity_poly.type
_entity_poly.pdbx_seq_one_letter_code
_entity_poly.pdbx_strand_id
1 'polypeptide(L)'
;MGVGDVRSQISLDPYAAKPTFAFNLELREMPLVKLNDFSKAYGHFTFDAGTLKVAMEASANNGAYRGYIEPVFDHMSIFNPAKEDNPITAVWEAILEGVTRIVRNHPKDRFGTKVPFAGTFDHPNPEILTTVFNAFRNAFVKAFQGELPAGNKLPKVEPEKKQ
;
A
#
# COMPACT_ATOMS: atom_id res chain seq x y z
N MET A 1 -6.01 -19.41 -14.63
CA MET A 1 -5.47 -18.09 -14.20
C MET A 1 -6.31 -17.62 -13.03
N GLY A 2 -5.70 -17.46 -11.85
CA GLY A 2 -6.42 -17.05 -10.63
C GLY A 2 -6.84 -15.58 -10.69
N VAL A 3 -8.07 -15.30 -10.30
CA VAL A 3 -8.53 -13.94 -9.95
C VAL A 3 -8.13 -13.69 -8.50
N GLY A 4 -7.59 -12.51 -8.17
CA GLY A 4 -7.27 -12.17 -6.78
C GLY A 4 -8.53 -12.15 -5.91
N ASP A 5 -8.42 -12.54 -4.63
CA ASP A 5 -9.53 -12.44 -3.65
C ASP A 5 -9.44 -11.07 -2.97
N VAL A 6 -10.53 -10.30 -3.01
CA VAL A 6 -10.66 -9.01 -2.33
C VAL A 6 -11.78 -9.11 -1.31
N ARG A 7 -11.46 -8.81 -0.05
CA ARG A 7 -12.43 -8.66 1.03
C ARG A 7 -12.36 -7.26 1.58
N SER A 8 -13.51 -6.60 1.63
CA SER A 8 -13.63 -5.28 2.23
C SER A 8 -14.77 -5.28 3.24
N GLN A 9 -14.58 -4.55 4.33
CA GLN A 9 -15.65 -4.21 5.26
C GLN A 9 -15.63 -2.70 5.45
N ILE A 10 -16.81 -2.09 5.42
CA ILE A 10 -16.99 -0.67 5.68
C ILE A 10 -18.11 -0.44 6.69
N SER A 11 -17.89 0.48 7.61
CA SER A 11 -18.92 1.08 8.46
C SER A 11 -18.80 2.60 8.27
N LEU A 12 -19.91 3.28 8.05
CA LEU A 12 -19.92 4.71 7.75
C LEU A 12 -21.13 5.36 8.42
N ASP A 13 -20.95 6.59 8.91
CA ASP A 13 -22.04 7.46 9.33
C ASP A 13 -22.35 8.45 8.21
N PRO A 14 -23.45 8.26 7.45
CA PRO A 14 -23.80 9.14 6.34
C PRO A 14 -24.39 10.48 6.79
N TYR A 15 -24.72 10.64 8.08
CA TYR A 15 -25.31 11.85 8.64
C TYR A 15 -24.29 12.72 9.37
N ALA A 16 -23.07 12.22 9.59
CA ALA A 16 -21.99 12.99 10.18
C ALA A 16 -21.67 14.22 9.32
N ALA A 17 -21.40 15.35 9.98
CA ALA A 17 -21.08 16.59 9.27
C ALA A 17 -19.72 16.49 8.56
N LYS A 18 -18.81 15.67 9.10
CA LYS A 18 -17.52 15.33 8.52
C LYS A 18 -17.44 13.84 8.19
N PRO A 19 -16.61 13.42 7.19
CA PRO A 19 -16.45 12.01 6.84
C PRO A 19 -16.08 11.17 8.06
N THR A 20 -16.97 10.24 8.42
CA THR A 20 -16.82 9.39 9.61
C THR A 20 -17.04 7.94 9.20
N PHE A 21 -15.98 7.14 9.27
CA PHE A 21 -16.00 5.76 8.80
C PHE A 21 -14.95 4.89 9.48
N ALA A 22 -15.14 3.57 9.37
CA ALA A 22 -14.14 2.55 9.59
C ALA A 22 -14.11 1.64 8.36
N PHE A 23 -12.93 1.35 7.85
CA PHE A 23 -12.72 0.61 6.61
C PHE A 23 -11.56 -0.37 6.75
N ASN A 24 -11.83 -1.64 6.44
CA ASN A 24 -10.83 -2.69 6.34
C ASN A 24 -10.82 -3.23 4.92
N LEU A 25 -9.63 -3.47 4.39
CA LEU A 25 -9.42 -4.09 3.09
C LEU A 25 -8.36 -5.17 3.22
N GLU A 26 -8.64 -6.32 2.63
CA GLU A 26 -7.69 -7.40 2.46
C GLU A 26 -7.73 -7.91 1.02
N LEU A 27 -6.59 -7.86 0.36
CA LEU A 27 -6.36 -8.40 -0.98
C LEU A 27 -5.41 -9.58 -0.84
N ARG A 28 -5.78 -10.72 -1.42
CA ARG A 28 -4.97 -11.93 -1.42
C ARG A 28 -4.59 -12.32 -2.84
N GLU A 29 -3.32 -12.66 -3.00
CA GLU A 29 -2.76 -13.37 -4.17
C GLU A 29 -3.03 -12.69 -5.52
N MET A 30 -2.96 -11.36 -5.57
CA MET A 30 -3.13 -10.65 -6.85
C MET A 30 -1.86 -10.79 -7.70
N PRO A 31 -1.94 -11.31 -8.95
CA PRO A 31 -0.76 -11.40 -9.81
C PRO A 31 -0.21 -10.01 -10.19
N LEU A 32 1.09 -9.77 -9.97
CA LEU A 32 1.73 -8.47 -10.19
C LEU A 32 1.71 -8.01 -11.65
N VAL A 33 2.03 -8.91 -12.57
CA VAL A 33 1.13 -9.30 -13.68
C VAL A 33 0.13 -8.25 -14.17
N LYS A 34 -0.98 -8.21 -13.43
CA LYS A 34 -2.21 -7.48 -13.74
C LYS A 34 -2.13 -6.00 -13.38
N LEU A 35 -1.11 -5.59 -12.64
CA LEU A 35 -0.85 -4.20 -12.26
C LEU A 35 0.05 -3.46 -13.25
N ASN A 36 0.44 -4.08 -14.36
CA ASN A 36 1.39 -3.50 -15.29
C ASN A 36 0.95 -2.17 -15.91
N ASP A 37 -0.35 -1.96 -16.14
CA ASP A 37 -0.83 -0.66 -16.62
C ASP A 37 -0.64 0.44 -15.57
N PHE A 38 -0.89 0.11 -14.30
CA PHE A 38 -0.65 1.01 -13.17
C PHE A 38 0.84 1.27 -12.95
N SER A 39 1.67 0.23 -12.92
CA SER A 39 3.11 0.36 -12.66
C SER A 39 3.82 1.11 -13.79
N LYS A 40 3.38 0.96 -15.05
CA LYS A 40 3.90 1.75 -16.17
C LYS A 40 3.50 3.22 -16.07
N ALA A 41 2.25 3.50 -15.70
CA ALA A 41 1.73 4.86 -15.62
C ALA A 41 2.35 5.70 -14.49
N TYR A 42 2.65 5.08 -13.34
CA TYR A 42 3.09 5.81 -12.14
C TYR A 42 4.50 5.47 -11.66
N GLY A 43 5.03 4.31 -12.02
CA GLY A 43 6.34 3.82 -11.59
C GLY A 43 7.36 3.62 -12.72
N HIS A 44 6.91 3.70 -13.98
CA HIS A 44 7.74 3.44 -15.17
C HIS A 44 8.47 2.08 -15.14
N PHE A 45 7.85 1.05 -14.58
CA PHE A 45 8.41 -0.31 -14.55
C PHE A 45 7.36 -1.37 -14.89
N THR A 46 7.83 -2.55 -15.29
CA THR A 46 6.97 -3.69 -15.65
C THR A 46 7.27 -4.88 -14.76
N PHE A 47 6.24 -5.42 -14.11
CA PHE A 47 6.31 -6.71 -13.43
C PHE A 47 6.35 -7.86 -14.45
N ASP A 48 7.29 -8.77 -14.23
CA ASP A 48 7.45 -10.01 -14.97
C ASP A 48 6.77 -11.19 -14.25
N ALA A 49 6.88 -11.22 -12.91
CA ALA A 49 6.30 -12.26 -12.08
C ALA A 49 6.01 -11.79 -10.65
N GLY A 50 5.30 -12.64 -9.90
CA GLY A 50 5.03 -12.48 -8.47
C GLY A 50 3.58 -12.17 -8.13
N THR A 51 3.29 -12.13 -6.84
CA THR A 51 1.94 -11.86 -6.29
C THR A 51 1.99 -10.78 -5.22
N LEU A 52 0.91 -10.00 -5.13
CA LEU A 52 0.69 -8.97 -4.12
C LEU A 52 -0.41 -9.40 -3.16
N LYS A 53 -0.14 -9.26 -1.87
CA LYS A 53 -1.12 -9.22 -0.79
C LYS A 53 -1.18 -7.80 -0.22
N VAL A 54 -2.36 -7.34 0.17
CA VAL A 54 -2.51 -6.04 0.82
C VAL A 54 -3.43 -6.20 2.01
N ALA A 55 -3.00 -5.70 3.16
CA ALA A 55 -3.89 -5.44 4.29
C ALA A 55 -3.96 -3.93 4.53
N MET A 56 -5.15 -3.38 4.75
CA MET A 56 -5.35 -1.98 5.06
C MET A 56 -6.44 -1.82 6.11
N GLU A 57 -6.18 -0.92 7.05
CA GLU A 57 -7.15 -0.45 8.03
C GLU A 57 -7.13 1.08 7.99
N ALA A 58 -8.31 1.67 7.88
CA ALA A 58 -8.50 3.11 7.86
C ALA A 58 -9.71 3.47 8.71
N SER A 59 -9.61 4.59 9.41
CA SER A 59 -10.72 5.17 10.17
C SER A 59 -10.70 6.67 10.05
N ALA A 60 -11.88 7.27 10.07
CA ALA A 60 -12.08 8.70 10.09
C ALA A 60 -13.13 9.06 11.13
N ASN A 61 -12.87 10.14 11.85
CA ASN A 61 -13.78 10.72 12.84
C ASN A 61 -13.41 12.18 13.09
N ASN A 62 -14.40 13.05 13.34
CA ASN A 62 -14.21 14.47 13.67
C ASN A 62 -13.32 15.23 12.66
N GLY A 63 -13.39 14.88 11.38
CA GLY A 63 -12.59 15.54 10.34
C GLY A 63 -11.13 15.09 10.25
N ALA A 64 -10.69 14.15 11.09
CA ALA A 64 -9.37 13.53 11.03
C ALA A 64 -9.48 12.09 10.54
N TYR A 65 -8.43 11.61 9.87
CA TYR A 65 -8.31 10.23 9.45
C TYR A 65 -6.97 9.64 9.88
N ARG A 66 -6.94 8.32 10.05
CA ARG A 66 -5.74 7.56 10.34
C ARG A 66 -5.88 6.13 9.84
N GLY A 67 -4.75 5.48 9.59
CA GLY A 67 -4.74 4.10 9.17
C GLY A 67 -3.34 3.63 8.80
N TYR A 68 -3.30 2.47 8.17
CA TYR A 68 -2.10 1.94 7.56
C TYR A 68 -2.45 1.09 6.35
N ILE A 69 -1.47 0.91 5.47
CA ILE A 69 -1.49 -0.08 4.40
C ILE A 69 -0.23 -0.94 4.50
N GLU A 70 -0.40 -2.24 4.33
CA GLU A 70 0.64 -3.27 4.37
C GLU A 70 0.66 -4.05 3.06
N PRO A 71 1.36 -3.56 2.02
CA PRO A 71 1.61 -4.35 0.82
C PRO A 71 2.73 -5.37 1.07
N VAL A 72 2.49 -6.61 0.64
CA VAL A 72 3.44 -7.72 0.68
C VAL A 72 3.55 -8.37 -0.70
N PHE A 73 4.77 -8.38 -1.22
CA PHE A 73 5.14 -8.91 -2.52
C PHE A 73 5.84 -10.25 -2.33
N ASP A 74 5.34 -11.28 -2.99
CA ASP A 74 5.90 -12.62 -3.02
C ASP A 74 6.44 -12.92 -4.42
N HIS A 75 7.67 -13.43 -4.51
CA HIS A 75 8.36 -13.83 -5.76
C HIS A 75 8.34 -12.73 -6.84
N MET A 76 8.47 -11.47 -6.43
CA MET A 76 8.41 -10.32 -7.33
C MET A 76 9.61 -10.30 -8.27
N SER A 77 9.33 -10.24 -9.57
CA SER A 77 10.32 -10.00 -10.62
C SER A 77 9.90 -8.79 -11.43
N ILE A 78 10.84 -7.89 -11.69
CA ILE A 78 10.65 -6.69 -12.52
C ILE A 78 11.51 -6.86 -13.77
N PHE A 79 10.90 -6.70 -14.94
CA PHE A 79 11.61 -6.61 -16.21
C PHE A 79 11.90 -5.14 -16.49
N ASN A 80 13.17 -4.81 -16.76
CA ASN A 80 13.59 -3.47 -17.15
C ASN A 80 14.00 -3.45 -18.64
N PRO A 81 13.07 -3.16 -19.58
CA PRO A 81 13.43 -2.88 -20.95
C PRO A 81 13.78 -1.40 -21.11
N ALA A 82 15.07 -1.15 -21.35
CA ALA A 82 15.70 0.10 -21.76
C ALA A 82 16.25 1.02 -20.66
N LYS A 83 17.54 1.34 -20.82
CA LYS A 83 18.26 2.42 -20.15
C LYS A 83 17.85 3.72 -20.84
N GLU A 84 17.29 4.66 -20.09
CA GLU A 84 17.22 6.05 -20.52
C GLU A 84 18.35 6.83 -19.83
N ASP A 85 19.14 7.57 -20.62
CA ASP A 85 20.27 8.39 -20.16
C ASP A 85 19.78 9.66 -19.43
N ASN A 86 19.07 9.49 -18.31
CA ASN A 86 18.67 10.59 -17.43
C ASN A 86 19.14 10.31 -15.98
N PRO A 87 19.85 11.26 -15.33
CA PRO A 87 20.32 11.10 -13.95
C PRO A 87 19.20 10.82 -12.91
N ILE A 88 17.96 11.26 -13.16
CA ILE A 88 16.80 10.92 -12.31
C ILE A 88 16.44 9.44 -12.47
N THR A 89 16.49 8.93 -13.70
CA THR A 89 16.27 7.52 -14.03
C THR A 89 17.35 6.64 -13.40
N ALA A 90 18.61 7.06 -13.37
CA ALA A 90 19.70 6.30 -12.74
C ALA A 90 19.51 6.09 -11.22
N VAL A 91 19.02 7.11 -10.50
CA VAL A 91 18.69 6.98 -9.06
C VAL A 91 17.52 6.00 -8.87
N TRP A 92 16.53 6.06 -9.75
CA TRP A 92 15.38 5.16 -9.72
C TRP A 92 15.76 3.71 -10.08
N GLU A 93 16.62 3.51 -11.07
CA GLU A 93 17.21 2.22 -11.43
C GLU A 93 17.98 1.63 -10.25
N ALA A 94 18.78 2.43 -9.53
CA ALA A 94 19.48 1.96 -8.33
C ALA A 94 18.51 1.51 -7.21
N ILE A 95 17.34 2.16 -7.07
CA ILE A 95 16.29 1.75 -6.15
C ILE A 95 15.68 0.41 -6.59
N LEU A 96 15.33 0.26 -7.87
CA LEU A 96 14.77 -0.98 -8.42
C LEU A 96 15.76 -2.15 -8.35
N GLU A 97 17.04 -1.90 -8.63
CA GLU A 97 18.13 -2.87 -8.45
C GLU A 97 18.30 -3.26 -6.97
N GLY A 98 18.23 -2.29 -6.06
CA GLY A 98 18.27 -2.53 -4.62
C GLY A 98 17.11 -3.41 -4.14
N VAL A 99 15.89 -3.11 -4.58
CA VAL A 99 14.69 -3.91 -4.29
C VAL A 99 14.85 -5.32 -4.85
N THR A 100 15.29 -5.46 -6.10
CA THR A 100 15.51 -6.76 -6.75
C THR A 100 16.57 -7.58 -6.02
N ARG A 101 17.66 -6.94 -5.56
CA ARG A 101 18.73 -7.61 -4.79
C ARG A 101 18.25 -8.08 -3.43
N ILE A 102 17.44 -7.28 -2.72
CA ILE A 102 16.87 -7.69 -1.42
C ILE A 102 15.95 -8.89 -1.61
N VAL A 103 15.06 -8.85 -2.61
CA VAL A 103 14.16 -9.97 -2.92
C VAL A 103 14.96 -11.24 -3.21
N ARG A 104 15.96 -11.17 -4.10
CA ARG A 104 16.79 -12.33 -4.50
C ARG A 104 17.66 -12.91 -3.39
N ASN A 105 18.00 -12.12 -2.37
CA ASN A 105 18.97 -12.51 -1.34
C ASN A 105 18.30 -12.91 -0.02
N HIS A 106 16.97 -12.90 0.06
CA HIS A 106 16.22 -13.29 1.25
C HIS A 106 15.67 -14.71 1.08
N PRO A 107 15.84 -15.63 2.05
CA PRO A 107 15.44 -17.04 1.94
C PRO A 107 13.93 -17.31 1.83
N LYS A 108 13.10 -16.26 1.68
CA LYS A 108 11.64 -16.36 1.55
C LYS A 108 11.09 -15.67 0.29
N ASP A 109 11.93 -15.07 -0.57
CA ASP A 109 11.50 -14.31 -1.78
C ASP A 109 10.31 -13.37 -1.50
N ARG A 110 10.28 -12.75 -0.31
CA ARG A 110 9.16 -11.95 0.19
C ARG A 110 9.64 -10.58 0.64
N PHE A 111 8.96 -9.55 0.16
CA PHE A 111 9.16 -8.16 0.55
C PHE A 111 7.85 -7.58 1.09
N GLY A 112 7.88 -6.90 2.22
CA GLY A 112 6.70 -6.25 2.77
C GLY A 112 7.06 -4.92 3.43
N THR A 113 6.14 -3.96 3.39
CA THR A 113 6.27 -2.70 4.13
C THR A 113 4.98 -2.39 4.87
N LYS A 114 5.05 -1.57 5.91
CA LYS A 114 3.89 -1.00 6.59
C LYS A 114 3.98 0.51 6.50
N VAL A 115 3.02 1.11 5.82
CA VAL A 115 2.97 2.56 5.61
C VAL A 115 1.81 3.12 6.44
N PRO A 116 2.10 3.72 7.61
CA PRO A 116 1.08 4.43 8.37
C PRO A 116 0.72 5.75 7.69
N PHE A 117 -0.53 6.17 7.81
CA PHE A 117 -1.00 7.47 7.34
C PHE A 117 -1.96 8.08 8.36
N ALA A 118 -1.93 9.40 8.48
CA ALA A 118 -2.88 10.17 9.28
C ALA A 118 -2.96 11.62 8.75
N GLY A 119 -4.07 12.30 9.01
CA GLY A 119 -4.26 13.67 8.57
C GLY A 119 -5.65 14.21 8.89
N THR A 120 -6.00 15.34 8.29
CA THR A 120 -7.32 15.97 8.36
C THR A 120 -7.87 16.23 6.96
N PHE A 121 -9.19 16.26 6.81
CA PHE A 121 -9.84 16.55 5.52
C PHE A 121 -9.87 18.05 5.19
N ASP A 122 -9.69 18.92 6.19
CA ASP A 122 -9.78 20.38 6.04
C ASP A 122 -8.51 20.97 5.38
N HIS A 123 -7.37 20.29 5.52
CA HIS A 123 -6.10 20.64 4.87
C HIS A 123 -5.45 19.38 4.28
N PRO A 124 -5.98 18.84 3.16
CA PRO A 124 -5.40 17.68 2.52
C PRO A 124 -3.98 18.05 2.09
N ASN A 125 -2.97 17.45 2.74
CA ASN A 125 -1.59 17.71 2.39
C ASN A 125 -1.34 17.15 0.98
N PRO A 126 -1.01 17.97 -0.03
CA PRO A 126 -0.88 17.49 -1.42
C PRO A 126 0.27 16.49 -1.61
N GLU A 127 1.14 16.34 -0.62
CA GLU A 127 2.32 15.48 -0.63
C GLU A 127 2.12 14.09 0.01
N ILE A 128 0.93 13.48 -0.15
CA ILE A 128 0.70 12.09 0.28
C ILE A 128 1.72 11.15 -0.38
N LEU A 129 2.01 11.34 -1.67
CA LEU A 129 3.01 10.57 -2.40
C LEU A 129 4.43 10.76 -1.83
N THR A 130 4.83 11.99 -1.49
CA THR A 130 6.12 12.28 -0.84
C THR A 130 6.21 11.63 0.53
N THR A 131 5.11 11.64 1.30
CA THR A 131 5.03 11.02 2.62
C THR A 131 5.16 9.50 2.54
N VAL A 132 4.48 8.88 1.56
CA VAL A 132 4.61 7.45 1.25
C VAL A 132 6.04 7.12 0.83
N PHE A 133 6.64 7.89 -0.09
CA PHE A 133 8.02 7.67 -0.54
C PHE A 133 9.05 7.81 0.59
N ASN A 134 8.89 8.81 1.45
CA ASN A 134 9.73 9.00 2.63
C ASN A 134 9.55 7.88 3.66
N ALA A 135 8.32 7.36 3.83
CA ALA A 135 8.06 6.20 4.66
C ALA A 135 8.71 4.93 4.08
N PHE A 136 8.64 4.73 2.76
CA PHE A 136 9.37 3.66 2.06
C PHE A 136 10.87 3.73 2.35
N ARG A 137 11.49 4.92 2.32
CA ARG A 137 12.92 5.10 2.65
C ARG A 137 13.29 4.63 4.05
N ASN A 138 12.35 4.70 5.00
CA ASN A 138 12.58 4.37 6.41
C ASN A 138 12.07 2.97 6.82
N ALA A 139 11.24 2.31 6.02
CA ALA A 139 10.50 1.09 6.40
C ALA A 139 11.16 -0.25 6.03
N PHE A 140 12.41 -0.25 5.56
CA PHE A 140 13.11 -1.40 4.95
C PHE A 140 13.47 -2.61 5.86
N VAL A 141 12.88 -2.80 7.05
CA VAL A 141 13.45 -3.76 8.04
C VAL A 141 12.48 -4.78 8.66
N LYS A 142 11.24 -4.98 8.18
CA LYS A 142 10.38 -6.05 8.76
C LYS A 142 9.64 -6.90 7.73
N ALA A 143 9.72 -8.22 7.92
CA ALA A 143 8.93 -9.19 7.18
C ALA A 143 7.47 -9.12 7.64
N PHE A 144 6.65 -8.37 6.92
CA PHE A 144 5.21 -8.29 7.16
C PHE A 144 4.48 -9.48 6.51
N GLN A 145 3.33 -9.86 7.06
CA GLN A 145 2.53 -10.99 6.59
C GLN A 145 1.48 -10.59 5.53
N GLY A 146 1.05 -9.32 5.52
CA GLY A 146 0.11 -8.81 4.51
C GLY A 146 -1.32 -9.32 4.71
N GLU A 147 -1.68 -9.64 5.95
CA GLU A 147 -2.99 -10.15 6.36
C GLU A 147 -3.47 -9.33 7.55
N LEU A 148 -4.77 -9.04 7.63
CA LEU A 148 -5.33 -8.41 8.81
C LEU A 148 -5.23 -9.38 10.00
N PRO A 149 -5.05 -8.88 11.25
CA PRO A 149 -5.04 -9.74 12.42
C PRO A 149 -6.28 -10.64 12.50
N ALA A 150 -6.11 -11.90 12.89
CA ALA A 150 -7.24 -12.83 13.02
C ALA A 150 -8.28 -12.28 14.01
N GLY A 151 -9.54 -12.17 13.57
CA GLY A 151 -10.63 -11.63 14.38
C GLY A 151 -10.76 -10.10 14.38
N ASN A 152 -10.02 -9.38 13.52
CA ASN A 152 -10.15 -7.93 13.40
C ASN A 152 -11.57 -7.57 12.94
N LYS A 153 -12.37 -7.02 13.85
CA LYS A 153 -13.69 -6.46 13.56
C LYS A 153 -13.52 -4.98 13.32
N LEU A 154 -14.29 -4.42 12.39
CA LEU A 154 -14.34 -2.97 12.22
C LEU A 154 -14.62 -2.31 13.57
N PRO A 155 -13.84 -1.27 13.97
CA PRO A 155 -14.23 -0.45 15.08
C PRO A 155 -15.63 0.14 14.79
N LYS A 156 -16.50 0.17 15.80
CA LYS A 156 -17.83 0.77 15.63
C LYS A 156 -17.64 2.26 15.33
N VAL A 157 -18.28 2.73 14.27
CA VAL A 157 -18.41 4.16 14.01
C VAL A 157 -19.34 4.72 15.08
N GLU A 158 -18.82 5.59 15.93
CA GLU A 158 -19.60 6.27 16.97
C GLU A 158 -20.23 7.54 16.37
N PRO A 159 -21.49 7.87 16.73
CA PRO A 159 -22.12 9.10 16.27
C PRO A 159 -21.32 10.32 16.71
N GLU A 160 -21.21 11.31 15.82
CA GLU A 160 -20.57 12.59 16.13
C GLU A 160 -21.27 13.24 17.33
N LYS A 161 -20.54 13.51 18.42
CA LYS A 161 -21.11 14.21 19.58
C LYS A 161 -21.41 15.64 19.16
N LYS A 162 -22.71 15.99 19.10
CA LYS A 162 -23.15 17.37 18.91
C LYS A 162 -22.58 18.22 20.04
N GLN A 163 -21.77 19.22 19.68
CA GLN A 163 -21.37 20.31 20.58
C GLN A 163 -22.52 21.30 20.75
#